data_AF-A0AAD8U9F6-F1
#
_entry.id   AF-A0AAD8U9F6-F1
#
_cell.length_a   1.000
_cell.length_b   1.000
_cell.length_c   1.000
_cell.angle_alpha   90.00
_cell.angle_beta   90.00
_cell.angle_gamma   90.00
#
_symmetry.space_group_name_H-M   'P 1'
#
loop_
_entity.id
_entity.type
_entity.pdbx_description
1 polymer ?
#
loop_
_entity_poly.entity_id
_entity_poly.type
_entity_poly.pdbx_seq_one_letter_code
_entity_poly.pdbx_strand_id
1 'polypeptide(L)'
;MKFFVAVSLVSGLFATAASAIDLHLEFAGGCSTSGGGYVCQGWNPNTCCSVNAGTYFASGSFRAIPRNWNIQARGHAGPNCGSIREQQDSAGRDYICLGNGPFGGLGYGFNNRKMIRGATLDARNGEETEGCAQPNVLYLADGTQYNYTAIAETGQATEELVSLVVAGASADDMPSFEAFKLDEKLVL
;
A
#
# COMPACT_ATOMS: atom_id res chain seq x y z
N MET A 1 -28.73 42.96 35.45
CA MET A 1 -28.90 42.55 34.04
C MET A 1 -27.51 42.27 33.50
N LYS A 2 -26.98 41.05 33.62
CA LYS A 2 -26.91 39.99 32.59
C LYS A 2 -26.67 40.55 31.19
N PHE A 3 -25.51 40.26 30.59
CA PHE A 3 -25.36 39.50 29.34
C PHE A 3 -23.88 39.13 29.15
N PHE A 4 -23.52 37.89 29.48
CA PHE A 4 -22.29 37.26 29.00
C PHE A 4 -22.62 36.60 27.66
N VAL A 5 -22.00 37.06 26.57
CA VAL A 5 -22.08 36.39 25.27
C VAL A 5 -20.88 35.44 25.19
N ALA A 6 -21.12 34.17 25.44
CA ALA A 6 -20.16 33.11 25.15
C ALA A 6 -20.25 32.75 23.67
N VAL A 7 -19.23 33.12 22.89
CA VAL A 7 -19.06 32.68 21.51
C VAL A 7 -18.38 31.31 21.54
N SER A 8 -19.17 30.24 21.38
CA SER A 8 -18.64 28.88 21.18
C SER A 8 -18.09 28.74 19.76
N LEU A 9 -16.77 28.70 19.64
CA LEU A 9 -16.06 28.23 18.44
C LEU A 9 -16.10 26.69 18.40
N VAL A 10 -17.11 26.12 17.75
CA VAL A 10 -17.08 24.71 17.34
C VAL A 10 -16.19 24.61 16.10
N SER A 11 -14.89 24.46 16.31
CA SER A 11 -13.96 24.04 15.27
C SER A 11 -14.25 22.57 14.94
N GLY A 12 -15.09 22.34 13.93
CA GLY A 12 -15.30 21.02 13.36
C GLY A 12 -14.01 20.53 12.71
N LEU A 13 -13.31 19.60 13.38
CA LEU A 13 -12.31 18.74 12.75
C LEU A 13 -13.08 17.85 11.76
N PHE A 14 -13.17 18.26 10.50
CA PHE A 14 -13.40 17.32 9.42
C PHE A 14 -12.09 16.55 9.24
N ALA A 15 -11.85 15.56 10.09
CA ALA A 15 -10.91 14.50 9.76
C ALA A 15 -11.47 13.86 8.48
N THR A 16 -10.84 14.15 7.34
CA THR A 16 -11.09 13.41 6.12
C THR A 16 -10.74 11.96 6.44
N ALA A 17 -11.76 11.15 6.73
CA ALA A 17 -11.62 9.72 6.76
C ALA A 17 -11.27 9.28 5.34
N ALA A 18 -9.98 9.35 5.00
CA ALA A 18 -9.45 8.62 3.87
C ALA A 18 -9.64 7.15 4.24
N SER A 19 -10.71 6.52 3.76
CA SER A 19 -10.87 5.08 3.83
C SER A 19 -9.77 4.47 2.99
N ALA A 20 -8.64 4.23 3.62
CA ALA A 20 -7.43 3.92 2.92
C ALA A 20 -7.44 2.44 2.46
N ILE A 21 -6.87 2.20 1.28
CA ILE A 21 -6.93 0.92 0.57
C ILE A 21 -5.69 0.09 0.95
N ASP A 22 -5.85 -1.21 1.11
CA ASP A 22 -4.72 -2.10 1.36
C ASP A 22 -4.12 -2.55 0.02
N LEU A 23 -2.80 -2.38 -0.12
CA LEU A 23 -2.04 -2.83 -1.27
C LEU A 23 -1.22 -4.05 -0.87
N HIS A 24 -1.43 -5.17 -1.55
CA HIS A 24 -0.71 -6.42 -1.29
C HIS A 24 0.27 -6.68 -2.43
N LEU A 25 1.55 -6.76 -2.09
CA LEU A 25 2.66 -7.09 -2.99
C LEU A 25 2.96 -8.58 -2.84
N GLU A 26 2.60 -9.40 -3.83
CA GLU A 26 2.58 -10.86 -3.69
C GLU A 26 3.70 -11.54 -4.49
N PHE A 27 4.42 -12.47 -3.84
CA PHE A 27 5.46 -13.25 -4.51
C PHE A 27 4.91 -14.35 -5.42
N ALA A 28 3.71 -14.85 -5.13
CA ALA A 28 3.01 -15.76 -6.03
C ALA A 28 2.21 -14.99 -7.08
N GLY A 29 1.96 -15.60 -8.24
CA GLY A 29 1.12 -15.02 -9.30
C GLY A 29 -0.37 -15.11 -8.99
N GLY A 30 -1.19 -14.39 -9.77
CA GLY A 30 -2.65 -14.46 -9.65
C GLY A 30 -3.23 -13.89 -8.35
N CYS A 31 -2.50 -13.00 -7.69
CA CYS A 31 -2.84 -12.40 -6.39
C CYS A 31 -3.03 -13.43 -5.27
N SER A 32 -2.22 -14.49 -5.33
CA SER A 32 -2.18 -15.51 -4.29
C SER A 32 -1.29 -15.10 -3.14
N THR A 33 -1.73 -15.36 -1.91
CA THR A 33 -0.94 -15.13 -0.70
C THR A 33 -0.09 -16.32 -0.29
N SER A 34 -0.19 -17.44 -1.01
CA SER A 34 0.56 -18.67 -0.73
C SER A 34 2.07 -18.56 -0.86
N GLY A 35 2.59 -17.49 -1.47
CA GLY A 35 4.03 -17.24 -1.61
C GLY A 35 4.59 -16.25 -0.58
N GLY A 36 3.76 -15.73 0.33
CA GLY A 36 4.12 -14.57 1.14
C GLY A 36 4.13 -13.28 0.33
N GLY A 37 4.52 -12.19 0.99
CA GLY A 37 4.52 -10.87 0.40
C GLY A 37 4.53 -9.75 1.43
N TYR A 38 4.15 -8.56 0.99
CA TYR A 38 4.09 -7.37 1.84
C TYR A 38 2.74 -6.68 1.72
N VAL A 39 2.34 -5.98 2.77
CA VAL A 39 1.12 -5.15 2.78
C VAL A 39 1.48 -3.72 3.13
N CYS A 40 1.03 -2.82 2.27
CA CYS A 40 0.89 -1.40 2.56
C CYS A 40 -0.53 -1.16 3.03
N GLN A 41 -0.72 -1.20 4.34
CA GLN A 41 -2.03 -1.13 4.97
C GLN A 41 -2.50 0.31 5.03
N GLY A 42 -3.78 0.55 4.72
CA GLY A 42 -4.36 1.87 4.82
C GLY A 42 -3.60 2.89 4.00
N TRP A 43 -3.33 2.56 2.74
CA TRP A 43 -2.45 3.34 1.89
C TRP A 43 -3.12 4.58 1.29
N ASN A 44 -2.34 5.66 1.17
CA ASN A 44 -2.81 6.92 0.60
C ASN A 44 -2.79 6.91 -0.94
N PRO A 45 -3.70 7.66 -1.59
CA PRO A 45 -3.68 7.80 -3.05
C PRO A 45 -2.43 8.55 -3.53
N ASN A 46 -1.99 8.24 -4.75
CA ASN A 46 -0.82 8.79 -5.45
C ASN A 46 0.50 8.62 -4.66
N THR A 47 0.55 7.60 -3.80
CA THR A 47 1.76 7.14 -3.13
C THR A 47 2.00 5.71 -3.58
N CYS A 48 3.23 5.37 -3.96
CA CYS A 48 3.55 4.03 -4.40
C CYS A 48 4.19 3.23 -3.27
N CYS A 49 3.75 1.99 -3.12
CA CYS A 49 4.22 1.02 -2.16
C CYS A 49 5.31 0.14 -2.78
N SER A 50 6.53 0.14 -2.23
CA SER A 50 7.62 -0.75 -2.64
C SER A 50 8.56 -1.06 -1.48
N VAL A 51 9.11 -2.28 -1.46
CA VAL A 51 10.13 -2.71 -0.49
C VAL A 51 11.46 -1.95 -0.67
N ASN A 52 11.65 -1.28 -1.80
CA ASN A 52 12.85 -0.51 -2.14
C ASN A 52 14.19 -1.28 -2.13
N ALA A 53 14.15 -2.62 -2.24
CA ALA A 53 15.32 -3.50 -2.14
C ALA A 53 15.58 -4.30 -3.45
N GLY A 54 15.28 -3.73 -4.62
CA GLY A 54 15.45 -4.44 -5.89
C GLY A 54 14.47 -5.60 -6.12
N THR A 55 13.48 -5.76 -5.24
CA THR A 55 12.54 -6.88 -5.21
C THR A 55 11.45 -6.73 -6.26
N TYR A 56 11.03 -7.87 -6.83
CA TYR A 56 9.91 -7.96 -7.75
C TYR A 56 8.84 -8.91 -7.22
N PHE A 57 7.59 -8.56 -7.48
CA PHE A 57 6.39 -9.29 -7.09
C PHE A 57 5.72 -9.87 -8.34
N ALA A 58 5.28 -11.12 -8.25
CA ALA A 58 4.63 -11.80 -9.35
C ALA A 58 3.20 -11.31 -9.58
N SER A 59 2.55 -10.76 -8.54
CA SER A 59 1.26 -10.10 -8.66
C SER A 59 1.06 -9.02 -7.60
N GLY A 60 -0.02 -8.26 -7.74
CA GLY A 60 -0.42 -7.27 -6.77
C GLY A 60 -1.94 -7.16 -6.65
N SER A 61 -2.46 -7.07 -5.45
CA SER A 61 -3.89 -6.84 -5.20
C SER A 61 -4.20 -5.58 -4.41
N PHE A 62 -5.36 -5.02 -4.71
CA PHE A 62 -5.91 -3.82 -4.10
C PHE A 62 -7.18 -4.23 -3.38
N ARG A 63 -7.24 -4.02 -2.07
CA ARG A 63 -8.29 -4.58 -1.21
C ARG A 63 -8.91 -3.53 -0.32
N ALA A 64 -10.10 -3.87 0.20
CA ALA A 64 -10.92 -2.95 0.98
C ALA A 64 -11.23 -1.63 0.23
N ILE A 65 -11.31 -1.69 -1.12
CA ILE A 65 -11.65 -0.51 -1.91
C ILE A 65 -13.11 -0.14 -1.59
N PRO A 66 -13.40 1.08 -1.12
CA PRO A 66 -14.78 1.50 -0.91
C PRO A 66 -15.55 1.43 -2.22
N ARG A 67 -16.73 0.79 -2.23
CA ARG A 67 -17.51 0.57 -3.47
C ARG A 67 -17.96 1.86 -4.17
N ASN A 68 -18.00 2.98 -3.44
CA ASN A 68 -18.29 4.31 -3.98
C ASN A 68 -17.05 5.03 -4.53
N TRP A 69 -15.86 4.43 -4.47
CA TRP A 69 -14.63 4.97 -5.01
C TRP A 69 -14.35 4.41 -6.41
N ASN A 70 -14.08 5.32 -7.35
CA ASN A 70 -13.54 4.96 -8.66
C ASN A 70 -12.04 5.28 -8.68
N ILE A 71 -11.23 4.26 -8.40
CA ILE A 71 -9.78 4.36 -8.41
C ILE A 71 -9.20 3.72 -9.65
N GLN A 72 -7.97 4.10 -9.94
CA GLN A 72 -7.09 3.50 -10.91
C GLN A 72 -5.95 2.81 -10.15
N ALA A 73 -5.99 1.49 -10.11
CA ALA A 73 -4.90 0.66 -9.61
C ALA A 73 -3.75 0.63 -10.62
N ARG A 74 -2.51 0.72 -10.14
CA ARG A 74 -1.31 0.82 -10.95
C ARG A 74 -0.27 -0.18 -10.44
N GLY A 75 0.24 -1.00 -11.34
CA GLY A 75 1.42 -1.83 -11.12
C GLY A 75 2.63 -1.20 -11.80
N HIS A 76 3.73 -1.03 -11.07
CA HIS A 76 4.92 -0.34 -11.54
C HIS A 76 6.01 -1.31 -12.02
N ALA A 77 6.66 -0.98 -13.13
CA ALA A 77 7.85 -1.67 -13.63
C ALA A 77 9.10 -1.23 -12.88
N GLY A 78 10.07 -2.14 -12.78
CA GLY A 78 11.33 -1.88 -12.08
C GLY A 78 11.15 -1.74 -10.57
N PRO A 79 12.23 -1.84 -9.79
CA PRO A 79 12.17 -1.61 -8.35
C PRO A 79 11.86 -0.13 -8.07
N ASN A 80 11.46 0.17 -6.84
CA ASN A 80 11.29 1.53 -6.34
C ASN A 80 10.26 2.36 -7.10
N CYS A 81 9.13 1.74 -7.47
CA CYS A 81 8.01 2.46 -8.09
C CYS A 81 8.38 3.18 -9.40
N GLY A 82 8.97 2.45 -10.34
CA GLY A 82 9.28 2.97 -11.68
C GLY A 82 8.03 3.28 -12.51
N SER A 83 8.15 3.20 -13.85
CA SER A 83 7.03 3.56 -14.73
C SER A 83 5.81 2.66 -14.53
N ILE A 84 4.60 3.20 -14.73
CA ILE A 84 3.38 2.39 -14.72
C ILE A 84 3.47 1.36 -15.85
N ARG A 85 3.34 0.09 -15.48
CA ARG A 85 3.36 -1.07 -16.39
C ARG A 85 1.96 -1.59 -16.68
N GLU A 86 1.16 -1.73 -15.64
CA GLU A 86 -0.21 -2.23 -15.74
C GLU A 86 -1.14 -1.29 -14.99
N GLN A 87 -2.36 -1.16 -15.49
CA GLN A 87 -3.36 -0.30 -14.92
C GLN A 87 -4.75 -0.92 -15.06
N GLN A 88 -5.53 -0.86 -13.99
CA GLN A 88 -6.94 -1.28 -13.99
C GLN A 88 -7.78 -0.34 -13.14
N ASP A 89 -8.98 -0.02 -13.62
CA ASP A 89 -9.94 0.78 -12.85
C ASP A 89 -10.76 -0.11 -11.90
N SER A 90 -11.11 0.39 -10.71
CA SER A 90 -12.00 -0.36 -9.80
C SER A 90 -13.38 -0.53 -10.39
N ALA A 91 -13.92 0.49 -11.07
CA ALA A 91 -15.28 0.51 -11.60
C ALA A 91 -16.34 0.09 -10.56
N GLY A 92 -16.14 0.48 -9.29
CA GLY A 92 -17.02 0.14 -8.16
C GLY A 92 -16.77 -1.23 -7.52
N ARG A 93 -15.76 -1.97 -7.99
CA ARG A 93 -15.26 -3.19 -7.32
C ARG A 93 -14.52 -2.83 -6.03
N ASP A 94 -14.67 -3.67 -5.02
CA ASP A 94 -13.93 -3.60 -3.76
C ASP A 94 -12.58 -4.31 -3.78
N TYR A 95 -12.29 -5.01 -4.89
CA TYR A 95 -11.08 -5.79 -5.12
C TYR A 95 -10.60 -5.66 -6.57
N ILE A 96 -9.29 -5.50 -6.74
CA ILE A 96 -8.61 -5.56 -8.04
C ILE A 96 -7.39 -6.46 -7.90
N CYS A 97 -7.18 -7.32 -8.90
CA CYS A 97 -5.99 -8.15 -9.01
C CYS A 97 -5.21 -7.83 -10.30
N LEU A 98 -3.96 -7.43 -10.14
CA LEU A 98 -2.96 -7.35 -11.20
C LEU A 98 -2.16 -8.66 -11.17
N GLY A 99 -2.62 -9.66 -11.92
CA GLY A 99 -2.15 -11.04 -11.76
C GLY A 99 -0.81 -11.37 -12.41
N ASN A 100 -0.28 -10.50 -13.29
CA ASN A 100 0.85 -10.79 -14.17
C ASN A 100 1.98 -9.73 -14.06
N GLY A 101 2.83 -9.89 -13.05
CA GLY A 101 4.05 -9.13 -12.88
C GLY A 101 5.16 -9.45 -13.91
N PRO A 102 6.44 -9.15 -13.61
CA PRO A 102 6.93 -8.57 -12.37
C PRO A 102 6.50 -7.11 -12.13
N PHE A 103 6.09 -6.82 -10.89
CA PHE A 103 5.90 -5.47 -10.37
C PHE A 103 6.96 -5.16 -9.32
N GLY A 104 7.54 -3.96 -9.33
CA GLY A 104 8.39 -3.51 -8.22
C GLY A 104 7.69 -2.57 -7.25
N GLY A 105 6.40 -2.29 -7.47
CA GLY A 105 5.55 -1.56 -6.55
C GLY A 105 4.12 -1.41 -7.04
N LEU A 106 3.24 -0.99 -6.14
CA LEU A 106 1.82 -0.75 -6.41
C LEU A 106 1.42 0.65 -5.96
N GLY A 107 0.59 1.33 -6.74
CA GLY A 107 0.05 2.64 -6.43
C GLY A 107 -1.40 2.74 -6.89
N TYR A 108 -2.15 3.68 -6.34
CA TYR A 108 -3.49 3.98 -6.86
C TYR A 108 -3.78 5.47 -6.85
N GLY A 109 -4.64 5.92 -7.76
CA GLY A 109 -5.16 7.28 -7.77
C GLY A 109 -6.66 7.32 -8.04
N PHE A 110 -7.32 8.45 -7.77
CA PHE A 110 -8.73 8.61 -8.12
C PHE A 110 -8.90 9.01 -9.59
N ASN A 111 -9.76 8.29 -10.32
CA ASN A 111 -10.15 8.65 -11.68
C ASN A 111 -10.94 9.97 -11.71
N ASN A 112 -11.75 10.21 -10.69
CA ASN A 112 -12.62 11.37 -10.59
C ASN A 112 -11.96 12.55 -9.87
N ARG A 113 -10.78 12.99 -10.32
CA ARG A 113 -10.25 14.29 -9.87
C ARG A 113 -11.29 15.36 -10.23
N LYS A 114 -11.95 15.97 -9.23
CA LYS A 114 -12.81 17.14 -9.46
C LYS A 114 -11.99 18.14 -10.28
N MET A 115 -12.45 18.48 -11.48
CA MET A 115 -11.86 19.56 -12.26
C MET A 115 -11.90 20.83 -11.40
N ILE A 116 -10.74 21.29 -10.93
CA ILE A 116 -10.63 22.61 -10.33
C ILE A 116 -10.83 23.60 -11.49
N ARG A 117 -11.98 24.29 -11.51
CA ARG A 117 -12.23 25.38 -12.49
C ARG A 117 -11.11 26.41 -12.34
N GLY A 118 -10.27 26.55 -13.37
CA GLY A 118 -9.15 27.49 -13.39
C GLY A 118 -7.75 26.87 -13.20
N ALA A 119 -7.65 25.54 -13.04
CA ALA A 119 -6.35 24.87 -13.08
C ALA A 119 -5.81 24.81 -14.52
N THR A 120 -4.59 25.30 -14.74
CA THR A 120 -3.90 25.23 -16.04
C THR A 120 -3.58 23.77 -16.39
N LEU A 121 -3.34 23.46 -17.67
CA LEU A 121 -2.94 22.12 -18.12
C LEU A 121 -1.70 21.59 -17.37
N ASP A 122 -0.85 22.48 -16.86
CA ASP A 122 0.34 22.16 -16.07
C ASP A 122 -0.01 21.53 -14.69
N ALA A 123 -1.16 21.87 -14.11
CA ALA A 123 -1.65 21.24 -12.88
C ALA A 123 -2.21 19.82 -13.10
N ARG A 124 -2.43 19.41 -14.36
CA ARG A 124 -2.81 18.04 -14.73
C ARG A 124 -1.59 17.17 -15.07
N ASN A 125 -0.52 17.80 -15.55
CA ASN A 125 0.73 17.18 -15.99
C ASN A 125 1.79 17.03 -14.90
N GLY A 126 1.51 17.49 -13.68
CA GLY A 126 2.24 17.02 -12.50
C GLY A 126 1.89 15.56 -12.24
N GLU A 127 2.47 14.63 -13.03
CA GLU A 127 2.94 13.38 -12.43
C GLU A 127 3.95 13.79 -11.36
N GLU A 128 3.47 14.25 -10.20
CA GLU A 128 4.27 14.11 -9.00
C GLU A 128 4.56 12.62 -8.94
N THR A 129 5.81 12.26 -9.27
CA THR A 129 6.37 10.94 -9.05
C THR A 129 5.84 10.47 -7.71
N GLU A 130 4.97 9.45 -7.74
CA GLU A 130 4.35 8.93 -6.54
C GLU A 130 5.47 8.69 -5.52
N GLY A 131 5.38 9.35 -4.36
CA GLY A 131 6.37 9.16 -3.32
C GLY A 131 6.46 7.66 -3.04
N CYS A 132 7.65 7.08 -3.19
CA CYS A 132 7.84 5.66 -2.95
C CYS A 132 8.01 5.46 -1.45
N ALA A 133 7.08 4.72 -0.83
CA ALA A 133 7.10 4.43 0.59
C ALA A 133 7.09 2.90 0.84
N GLN A 134 7.67 2.52 1.98
CA GLN A 134 7.85 1.12 2.34
C GLN A 134 6.56 0.52 2.92
N PRO A 135 6.39 -0.81 2.79
CA PRO A 135 5.29 -1.52 3.42
C PRO A 135 5.27 -1.39 4.94
N ASN A 136 4.11 -1.70 5.54
CA ASN A 136 3.96 -1.73 7.00
C ASN A 136 4.01 -3.16 7.53
N VAL A 137 3.61 -4.13 6.71
CA VAL A 137 3.52 -5.53 7.11
C VAL A 137 4.27 -6.41 6.12
N LEU A 138 5.03 -7.35 6.66
CA LEU A 138 5.54 -8.52 5.95
C LEU A 138 4.66 -9.71 6.31
N TYR A 139 4.29 -10.54 5.35
CA TYR A 139 3.63 -11.81 5.62
C TYR A 139 4.30 -12.97 4.89
N LEU A 140 4.32 -14.13 5.55
CA LEU A 140 4.90 -15.36 5.02
C LEU A 140 3.84 -16.24 4.38
N ALA A 141 4.28 -17.29 3.67
CA ALA A 141 3.40 -18.27 3.04
C ALA A 141 2.52 -19.02 4.04
N ASP A 142 2.97 -19.17 5.29
CA ASP A 142 2.21 -19.77 6.39
C ASP A 142 1.17 -18.83 7.04
N GLY A 143 1.10 -17.58 6.56
CA GLY A 143 0.22 -16.53 7.07
C GLY A 143 0.71 -15.89 8.36
N THR A 144 1.95 -16.12 8.80
CA THR A 144 2.60 -15.35 9.85
C THR A 144 2.86 -13.93 9.35
N GLN A 145 2.68 -12.93 10.21
CA GLN A 145 2.81 -11.52 9.85
C GLN A 145 3.74 -10.82 10.83
N TYR A 146 4.50 -9.85 10.30
CA TYR A 146 5.48 -9.07 11.05
C TYR A 146 5.30 -7.58 10.75
N ASN A 147 5.59 -6.73 11.75
CA ASN A 147 5.67 -5.30 11.59
C ASN A 147 6.94 -4.93 10.80
N TYR A 148 6.80 -4.75 9.49
CA TYR A 148 7.91 -4.46 8.60
C TYR A 148 8.49 -3.06 8.85
N THR A 149 7.66 -2.09 9.24
CA THR A 149 8.16 -0.75 9.58
C THR A 149 9.14 -0.81 10.75
N ALA A 150 8.80 -1.53 11.83
CA ALA A 150 9.68 -1.70 12.97
C ALA A 150 10.96 -2.46 12.62
N ILE A 151 10.88 -3.48 11.76
CA ILE A 151 12.07 -4.20 11.25
C ILE A 151 12.97 -3.24 10.48
N ALA A 152 12.41 -2.46 9.55
CA ALA A 152 13.17 -1.51 8.74
C ALA A 152 13.85 -0.43 9.60
N GLU A 153 13.18 0.05 10.65
CA GLU A 153 13.72 1.04 11.60
C GLU A 153 14.93 0.50 12.40
N THR A 154 14.99 -0.81 12.66
CA THR A 154 16.15 -1.40 13.34
C THR A 154 17.40 -1.48 12.45
N GLY A 155 17.26 -1.24 11.15
CA GLY A 155 18.33 -1.41 10.17
C GLY A 155 18.77 -2.86 9.98
N GLN A 156 18.01 -3.83 10.50
CA GLN A 156 18.20 -5.25 10.19
C GLN A 156 18.09 -5.45 8.66
N ALA A 157 18.99 -6.26 8.11
CA ALA A 157 19.20 -6.38 6.67
C ALA A 157 17.92 -6.79 5.94
N THR A 158 17.23 -5.81 5.34
CA THR A 158 16.02 -6.01 4.53
C THR A 158 16.29 -6.94 3.36
N GLU A 159 17.53 -7.00 2.86
CA GLU A 159 17.95 -7.91 1.79
C GLU A 159 17.96 -9.39 2.24
N GLU A 160 18.48 -9.69 3.43
CA GLU A 160 18.47 -11.05 3.98
C GLU A 160 17.04 -11.51 4.25
N LEU A 161 16.24 -10.64 4.86
CA LEU A 161 14.81 -10.86 5.08
C LEU A 161 14.07 -11.15 3.77
N VAL A 162 14.25 -10.31 2.75
CA VAL A 162 13.66 -10.52 1.42
C VAL A 162 14.10 -11.86 0.84
N SER A 163 15.38 -12.22 0.97
CA SER A 163 15.89 -13.49 0.44
C SER A 163 15.28 -14.72 1.12
N LEU A 164 15.09 -14.68 2.44
CA LEU A 164 14.44 -15.73 3.22
C LEU A 164 12.97 -15.88 2.80
N VAL A 165 12.25 -14.76 2.71
CA VAL A 165 10.83 -14.77 2.34
C VAL A 165 10.63 -15.28 0.92
N VAL A 166 11.45 -14.85 -0.04
CA VAL A 166 11.41 -15.34 -1.44
C VAL A 166 11.72 -16.84 -1.52
N ALA A 167 12.58 -17.37 -0.63
CA ALA A 167 12.86 -18.80 -0.54
C ALA A 167 11.71 -19.60 0.10
N GLY A 168 10.64 -18.94 0.57
CA GLY A 168 9.50 -19.59 1.20
C GLY A 168 9.71 -19.84 2.69
N ALA A 169 10.49 -18.99 3.38
CA ALA A 169 10.69 -19.09 4.82
C ALA A 169 9.36 -19.15 5.59
N SER A 170 9.38 -19.95 6.65
CA SER A 170 8.36 -20.01 7.69
C SER A 170 8.79 -19.21 8.92
N ALA A 171 7.90 -19.08 9.91
CA ALA A 171 8.25 -18.42 11.17
C ALA A 171 9.47 -19.07 11.86
N ASP A 172 9.65 -20.39 11.75
CA ASP A 172 10.75 -21.13 12.37
C ASP A 172 12.12 -20.79 11.75
N ASP A 173 12.13 -20.32 10.50
CA ASP A 173 13.34 -19.89 9.78
C ASP A 173 13.74 -18.44 10.13
N MET A 174 12.91 -17.73 10.90
CA MET A 174 13.06 -16.31 11.20
C MET A 174 13.10 -15.98 12.71
N PRO A 175 13.88 -16.71 13.55
CA PRO A 175 13.87 -16.52 15.01
C PRO A 175 14.33 -15.11 15.44
N SER A 176 15.19 -14.47 14.64
CA SER A 176 15.68 -13.11 14.90
C SER A 176 14.60 -12.02 14.78
N PHE A 177 13.44 -12.35 14.19
CA PHE A 177 12.35 -11.41 13.94
C PHE A 177 11.11 -11.65 14.82
N GLU A 178 11.16 -12.61 15.76
CA GLU A 178 10.01 -12.99 16.59
C GLU A 178 9.45 -11.80 17.39
N ALA A 179 10.32 -10.86 17.79
CA ALA A 179 9.92 -9.63 18.49
C ALA A 179 9.03 -8.68 17.66
N PHE A 180 9.00 -8.83 16.34
CA PHE A 180 8.21 -7.99 15.42
C PHE A 180 6.93 -8.67 14.94
N LYS A 181 6.68 -9.91 15.37
CA LYS A 181 5.50 -10.67 14.98
C LYS A 181 4.24 -9.95 15.45
N LEU A 182 3.25 -9.86 14.56
CA LEU A 182 1.97 -9.24 14.88
C LEU A 182 1.07 -10.23 15.62
N ASP A 183 0.59 -9.83 16.79
CA ASP A 183 -0.42 -10.59 17.55
C ASP A 183 -1.78 -10.57 16.85
N GLU A 184 -2.16 -9.41 16.29
CA GLU A 184 -3.36 -9.23 15.48
C GLU A 184 -3.00 -9.27 13.99
N LYS A 185 -3.49 -10.31 13.29
CA LYS A 185 -3.20 -10.54 11.88
C LYS A 185 -4.19 -9.79 10.98
N LEU A 186 -3.67 -9.17 9.93
CA LEU A 186 -4.48 -8.64 8.83
C LEU A 186 -5.13 -9.76 8.05
N VAL A 187 -6.27 -9.47 7.42
CA VAL A 187 -6.90 -10.38 6.46
C VAL A 187 -6.09 -10.39 5.16
N LEU A 188 -5.42 -11.51 4.91
CA LEU A 188 -4.65 -11.78 3.69
C LEU A 188 -5.51 -12.33 2.56
#